data_AF-A0A7V7EDF1-F1
#
_entry.id   AF-A0A7V7EDF1-F1
#
_cell.length_a   1.000
_cell.length_b   1.000
_cell.length_c   1.000
_cell.angle_alpha   90.00
_cell.angle_beta   90.00
_cell.angle_gamma   90.00
#
_symmetry.space_group_name_H-M   'P 1'
#
loop_
_entity.id
_entity.type
_entity.pdbx_description
1 polymer ?
#
loop_
_entity_poly.entity_id
_entity_poly.type
_entity_poly.pdbx_seq_one_letter_code
_entity_poly.pdbx_strand_id
1 'polypeptide(L)'
;MTKRTSSATMVLGAALLACAANAYAWGPRTRESIASTALQVTRQEHLLAFRTAKENYEADLLAGAEAGRRALADYGVLKDENHIIVVITGELQLLREAREFGIDSYFSYRAGALGMLAAELMHPLGVELTLAELKLAERMDDDIEVRLRAGDYSYKPESEARQFIRDASVYFDQKRAFFQDNRRFIIQDYTTGEGYNGYLKNAGESYFARAVEVVADVWHSILKPGSEPTDAKPPASALARYLASEIEYLLLEKNNMLEAEKTYYHLQQINPGVMEIPLKLGDLYAEYGDRARAVREWVYAQQTPGPVGREATVKLARLYIIIGEEFLEKGQEPGADEANLDDAMKAFQQALEYDSTNIEAADLYRSTRIEIQLREERRKYVMARIGEGQKLLNEATVRSTNRDYTSALANLKKAIEVFSLEDTREFADLATMAEEGVSTANRLIDKVENDVLDEAAEAITRGGAAVNDKRFEAAFDAFRSVESILEVIPSDPSTTRGKEKLQYIETANQKYGDAEREKKIWEQKQKQQQEALADRG
;
A
#
# COMPACT_ATOMS: atom_id res chain seq x y z
N MET A 1 8.02 10.09 38.34
CA MET A 1 7.86 11.55 38.15
C MET A 1 9.23 12.17 37.95
N THR A 2 9.66 12.32 36.70
CA THR A 2 10.76 13.21 36.31
C THR A 2 10.52 13.63 34.87
N LYS A 3 10.50 14.95 34.67
CA LYS A 3 9.87 15.65 33.55
C LYS A 3 10.75 15.70 32.31
N ARG A 4 10.06 15.67 31.16
CA ARG A 4 10.49 16.11 29.82
C ARG A 4 11.01 17.55 29.84
N THR A 5 12.18 17.78 29.23
CA THR A 5 12.69 18.99 28.56
C THR A 5 14.00 18.54 27.88
N SER A 6 14.27 18.65 26.58
CA SER A 6 14.13 19.82 25.72
C SER A 6 14.17 19.42 24.23
N SER A 7 13.06 19.58 23.52
CA SER A 7 12.99 19.58 22.05
C SER A 7 12.62 20.99 21.62
N ALA A 8 13.60 21.89 21.49
CA ALA A 8 13.32 23.29 21.11
C ALA A 8 14.51 24.03 20.46
N THR A 9 15.43 23.33 19.79
CA THR A 9 16.62 23.98 19.20
C THR A 9 16.95 23.55 17.77
N MET A 10 15.97 23.05 17.01
CA MET A 10 16.20 22.59 15.63
C MET A 10 15.04 22.92 14.68
N VAL A 11 14.42 24.09 14.83
CA VAL A 11 13.39 24.60 13.88
C VAL A 11 13.69 26.01 13.36
N LEU A 12 14.54 26.80 14.05
CA LEU A 12 14.87 28.15 13.59
C LEU A 12 15.86 28.21 12.40
N GLY A 13 16.59 27.11 12.12
CA GLY A 13 17.52 27.04 10.98
C GLY A 13 16.85 26.72 9.63
N ALA A 14 15.71 26.04 9.64
CA ALA A 14 14.98 25.67 8.43
C ALA A 14 14.03 26.78 7.93
N ALA A 15 13.55 27.66 8.82
CA ALA A 15 12.67 28.76 8.46
C ALA A 15 13.39 29.93 7.74
N LEU A 16 14.73 30.05 7.87
CA LEU A 16 15.52 31.09 7.19
C LEU A 16 15.97 30.69 5.77
N LEU A 17 15.83 29.43 5.37
CA LEU A 17 16.06 28.97 3.99
C LEU A 17 14.77 28.97 3.14
N ALA A 18 13.59 29.05 3.76
CA ALA A 18 12.30 29.03 3.07
C ALA A 18 11.83 30.39 2.54
N CYS A 19 12.52 31.49 2.88
CA CYS A 19 12.21 32.84 2.39
C CYS A 19 13.17 33.34 1.29
N ALA A 20 13.81 32.42 0.55
CA ALA A 20 14.26 32.75 -0.81
C ALA A 20 13.03 32.78 -1.72
N ALA A 21 12.18 33.81 -1.56
CA ALA A 21 11.18 34.14 -2.55
C ALA A 21 11.90 34.19 -3.89
N ASN A 22 11.48 33.34 -4.82
CA ASN A 22 12.15 33.23 -6.09
C ASN A 22 11.81 34.52 -6.85
N ALA A 23 12.78 35.43 -6.91
CA ALA A 23 12.67 36.64 -7.70
C ALA A 23 12.71 36.22 -9.17
N TYR A 24 11.53 35.97 -9.75
CA TYR A 24 11.36 35.86 -11.19
C TYR A 24 11.50 37.25 -11.77
N ALA A 25 12.16 37.38 -12.93
CA ALA A 25 12.34 38.68 -13.57
C ALA A 25 11.10 39.18 -14.32
N TRP A 26 10.02 38.40 -14.36
CA TRP A 26 8.79 38.78 -15.05
C TRP A 26 7.60 38.32 -14.19
N GLY A 27 6.59 39.19 -14.07
CA GLY A 27 5.33 38.86 -13.41
C GLY A 27 4.66 37.60 -14.00
N PRO A 28 3.87 36.84 -13.21
CA PRO A 28 3.26 35.58 -13.65
C PRO A 28 2.49 35.69 -14.97
N ARG A 29 1.69 36.74 -15.16
CA ARG A 29 0.91 36.91 -16.40
C ARG A 29 1.78 37.28 -17.58
N THR A 30 2.82 38.06 -17.32
CA THR A 30 3.79 38.44 -18.36
C THR A 30 4.54 37.21 -18.86
N ARG A 31 4.95 36.29 -17.96
CA ARG A 31 5.57 35.02 -18.36
C ARG A 31 4.64 34.16 -19.21
N GLU A 32 3.39 33.99 -18.80
CA GLU A 32 2.39 33.25 -19.57
C GLU A 32 2.17 33.87 -20.96
N SER A 33 2.06 35.21 -21.03
CA SER A 33 1.90 35.94 -22.28
C SER A 33 3.14 35.83 -23.19
N ILE A 34 4.35 35.89 -22.63
CA ILE A 34 5.59 35.69 -23.38
C ILE A 34 5.62 34.27 -23.96
N ALA A 35 5.40 33.24 -23.14
CA ALA A 35 5.44 31.85 -23.58
C ALA A 35 4.36 31.53 -24.64
N SER A 36 3.11 31.94 -24.41
CA SER A 36 2.01 31.70 -25.34
C SER A 36 2.20 32.43 -26.67
N THR A 37 2.68 33.68 -26.64
CA THR A 37 2.98 34.43 -27.87
C THR A 37 4.16 33.81 -28.61
N ALA A 38 5.24 33.48 -27.91
CA ALA A 38 6.39 32.81 -28.51
C ALA A 38 5.99 31.48 -29.17
N LEU A 39 5.03 30.75 -28.57
CA LEU A 39 4.57 29.48 -29.12
C LEU A 39 3.83 29.67 -30.43
N GLN A 40 2.99 30.71 -30.53
CA GLN A 40 2.32 31.07 -31.76
C GLN A 40 3.33 31.45 -32.85
N VAL A 41 4.40 32.17 -32.50
CA VAL A 41 5.48 32.52 -33.42
C VAL A 41 6.24 31.28 -33.88
N THR A 42 6.66 30.41 -32.95
CA THR A 42 7.37 29.16 -33.27
C THR A 42 6.55 28.26 -34.18
N ARG A 43 5.21 28.23 -34.03
CA ARG A 43 4.29 27.45 -34.87
C ARG A 43 4.22 27.87 -36.33
N GLN A 44 4.65 29.08 -36.66
CA GLN A 44 4.72 29.54 -38.05
C GLN A 44 5.76 28.74 -38.84
N GLU A 45 6.86 28.34 -38.19
CA GLU A 45 7.92 27.53 -38.80
C GLU A 45 7.84 26.05 -38.41
N HIS A 46 7.37 25.75 -37.19
CA HIS A 46 7.27 24.40 -36.62
C HIS A 46 5.83 24.08 -36.27
N LEU A 47 5.02 23.66 -37.25
CA LEU A 47 3.56 23.46 -37.09
C LEU A 47 3.19 22.55 -35.90
N LEU A 48 4.02 21.55 -35.61
CA LEU A 48 3.84 20.59 -34.52
C LEU A 48 4.69 20.90 -33.28
N ALA A 49 5.13 22.15 -33.09
CA ALA A 49 5.89 22.55 -31.90
C ALA A 49 5.18 22.10 -30.62
N PHE A 50 5.87 21.25 -29.83
CA PHE A 50 5.40 20.67 -28.57
C PHE A 50 4.10 19.87 -28.68
N ARG A 51 3.85 19.29 -29.86
CA ARG A 51 2.71 18.42 -30.16
C ARG A 51 3.16 17.20 -30.95
N THR A 52 2.55 16.07 -30.68
CA THR A 52 2.61 14.89 -31.56
C THR A 52 1.27 14.70 -32.26
N ALA A 53 1.17 13.68 -33.12
CA ALA A 53 -0.11 13.32 -33.73
C ALA A 53 -1.17 12.89 -32.70
N LYS A 54 -0.76 12.52 -31.48
CA LYS A 54 -1.64 11.96 -30.45
C LYS A 54 -1.77 12.85 -29.21
N GLU A 55 -0.73 13.61 -28.89
CA GLU A 55 -0.61 14.30 -27.61
C GLU A 55 -0.21 15.77 -27.79
N ASN A 56 -0.60 16.59 -26.82
CA ASN A 56 -0.32 18.02 -26.78
C ASN A 56 0.34 18.37 -25.45
N TYR A 57 1.60 18.83 -25.51
CA TYR A 57 2.42 19.12 -24.34
C TYR A 57 2.50 20.63 -24.03
N GLU A 58 1.59 21.43 -24.56
CA GLU A 58 1.49 22.86 -24.25
C GLU A 58 1.36 23.15 -22.76
N ALA A 59 0.57 22.34 -22.04
CA ALA A 59 0.39 22.52 -20.61
C ALA A 59 1.72 22.33 -19.86
N ASP A 60 2.54 21.35 -20.28
CA ASP A 60 3.87 21.09 -19.73
C ASP A 60 4.84 22.21 -20.06
N LEU A 61 4.83 22.70 -21.30
CA LEU A 61 5.60 23.86 -21.73
C LEU A 61 5.31 25.09 -20.85
N LEU A 62 4.04 25.38 -20.60
CA LEU A 62 3.65 26.51 -19.75
C LEU A 62 3.99 26.27 -18.28
N ALA A 63 3.81 25.06 -17.76
CA ALA A 63 4.24 24.69 -16.41
C ALA A 63 5.76 24.86 -16.23
N GLY A 64 6.54 24.51 -17.24
CA GLY A 64 7.98 24.73 -17.28
C GLY A 64 8.37 26.20 -17.26
N ALA A 65 7.69 27.01 -18.07
CA ALA A 65 7.86 28.46 -18.04
C ALA A 65 7.53 29.06 -16.67
N GLU A 66 6.49 28.56 -16.01
CA GLU A 66 6.14 28.97 -14.65
C GLU A 66 7.19 28.55 -13.62
N ALA A 67 7.73 27.33 -13.73
CA ALA A 67 8.79 26.84 -12.85
C ALA A 67 10.10 27.67 -13.00
N GLY A 68 10.44 28.06 -14.24
CA GLY A 68 11.60 28.90 -14.57
C GLY A 68 12.90 28.29 -14.07
N ARG A 69 13.71 29.07 -13.34
CA ARG A 69 15.01 28.63 -12.79
C ARG A 69 14.94 27.33 -11.99
N ARG A 70 13.82 27.03 -11.33
CA ARG A 70 13.66 25.84 -10.49
C ARG A 70 13.69 24.54 -11.29
N ALA A 71 13.14 24.54 -12.49
CA ALA A 71 13.16 23.37 -13.38
C ALA A 71 14.57 23.05 -13.89
N LEU A 72 15.52 24.00 -13.74
CA LEU A 72 16.93 23.87 -14.12
C LEU A 72 17.84 23.83 -12.89
N ALA A 73 17.32 23.46 -11.72
CA ALA A 73 18.06 23.42 -10.47
C ALA A 73 19.29 22.48 -10.48
N ASP A 74 19.34 21.52 -11.41
CA ASP A 74 20.49 20.63 -11.63
C ASP A 74 21.79 21.39 -11.92
N TYR A 75 21.71 22.62 -12.43
CA TYR A 75 22.86 23.50 -12.69
C TYR A 75 23.31 24.30 -11.45
N GLY A 76 22.62 24.16 -10.32
CA GLY A 76 22.90 24.88 -9.08
C GLY A 76 22.33 26.30 -9.05
N VAL A 77 22.84 27.12 -8.12
CA VAL A 77 22.30 28.48 -7.91
C VAL A 77 22.77 29.42 -9.03
N LEU A 78 21.81 29.90 -9.83
CA LEU A 78 22.04 30.85 -10.92
C LEU A 78 22.14 32.28 -10.38
N LYS A 79 23.37 32.73 -10.12
CA LYS A 79 23.66 34.02 -9.44
C LYS A 79 24.03 35.15 -10.39
N ASP A 80 24.87 34.86 -11.38
CA ASP A 80 25.43 35.83 -12.31
C ASP A 80 24.98 35.56 -13.75
N GLU A 81 25.06 36.61 -14.56
CA GLU A 81 24.59 36.61 -15.95
C GLU A 81 25.37 35.62 -16.82
N ASN A 82 26.69 35.57 -16.66
CA ASN A 82 27.55 34.66 -17.41
C ASN A 82 27.20 33.21 -17.12
N HIS A 83 26.92 32.88 -15.87
CA HIS A 83 26.49 31.55 -15.47
C HIS A 83 25.14 31.19 -16.09
N ILE A 84 24.18 32.13 -16.13
CA ILE A 84 22.89 31.92 -16.81
C ILE A 84 23.10 31.64 -18.31
N ILE A 85 23.96 32.40 -18.98
CA ILE A 85 24.28 32.18 -20.41
C ILE A 85 24.92 30.80 -20.63
N VAL A 86 25.82 30.37 -19.75
CA VAL A 86 26.42 29.02 -19.79
C VAL A 86 25.36 27.94 -19.61
N VAL A 87 24.42 28.12 -18.67
CA VAL A 87 23.30 27.18 -18.47
C VAL A 87 22.39 27.12 -19.69
N ILE A 88 22.02 28.27 -20.27
CA ILE A 88 21.23 28.30 -21.51
C ILE A 88 21.96 27.56 -22.64
N THR A 89 23.28 27.75 -22.75
CA THR A 89 24.09 27.04 -23.76
C THR A 89 24.07 25.53 -23.55
N GLY A 90 24.29 25.07 -22.31
CA GLY A 90 24.27 23.65 -21.96
C GLY A 90 22.90 23.02 -22.15
N GLU A 91 21.84 23.71 -21.77
CA GLU A 91 20.46 23.23 -21.91
C GLU A 91 20.01 23.20 -23.38
N LEU A 92 20.39 24.20 -24.20
CA LEU A 92 20.16 24.17 -25.65
C LEU A 92 20.79 22.93 -26.29
N GLN A 93 22.05 22.62 -25.94
CA GLN A 93 22.75 21.43 -26.44
C GLN A 93 22.10 20.14 -25.94
N LEU A 94 21.73 20.10 -24.66
CA LEU A 94 21.07 18.94 -24.05
C LEU A 94 19.72 18.65 -24.71
N LEU A 95 18.85 19.65 -24.85
CA LEU A 95 17.53 19.47 -25.47
C LEU A 95 17.64 19.15 -26.97
N ARG A 96 18.62 19.71 -27.70
CA ARG A 96 18.84 19.31 -29.10
C ARG A 96 19.12 17.82 -29.26
N GLU A 97 19.94 17.25 -28.37
CA GLU A 97 20.23 15.82 -28.36
C GLU A 97 19.03 15.01 -27.80
N ALA A 98 18.39 15.48 -26.73
CA ALA A 98 17.23 14.82 -26.13
C ALA A 98 16.05 14.68 -27.11
N ARG A 99 15.87 15.65 -28.02
CA ARG A 99 14.86 15.60 -29.09
C ARG A 99 15.00 14.34 -29.96
N GLU A 100 16.19 13.77 -30.11
CA GLU A 100 16.37 12.53 -30.88
C GLU A 100 15.60 11.34 -30.29
N PHE A 101 15.26 11.39 -28.99
CA PHE A 101 14.45 10.40 -28.29
C PHE A 101 12.94 10.71 -28.34
N GLY A 102 12.58 11.97 -28.63
CA GLY A 102 11.20 12.41 -28.76
C GLY A 102 11.00 13.85 -28.31
N ILE A 103 9.84 14.39 -28.66
CA ILE A 103 9.30 15.59 -28.01
C ILE A 103 8.17 15.08 -27.13
N ASP A 104 8.45 14.94 -25.84
CA ASP A 104 7.52 14.44 -24.82
C ASP A 104 7.13 15.56 -23.84
N SER A 105 6.45 15.14 -22.77
CA SER A 105 5.99 15.98 -21.68
C SER A 105 7.14 16.68 -20.93
N TYR A 106 8.21 15.96 -20.60
CA TYR A 106 9.34 16.51 -19.85
C TYR A 106 10.24 17.39 -20.72
N PHE A 107 10.44 17.01 -21.99
CA PHE A 107 11.10 17.86 -22.99
C PHE A 107 10.42 19.22 -23.09
N SER A 108 9.09 19.21 -23.18
CA SER A 108 8.29 20.42 -23.27
C SER A 108 8.39 21.24 -21.99
N TYR A 109 8.31 20.61 -20.82
CA TYR A 109 8.54 21.26 -19.53
C TYR A 109 9.91 21.94 -19.45
N ARG A 110 10.99 21.25 -19.82
CA ARG A 110 12.36 21.81 -19.83
C ARG A 110 12.52 22.92 -20.86
N ALA A 111 11.90 22.79 -22.04
CA ALA A 111 11.90 23.85 -23.05
C ALA A 111 11.20 25.13 -22.56
N GLY A 112 10.12 24.99 -21.80
CA GLY A 112 9.41 26.11 -21.18
C GLY A 112 10.30 26.86 -20.19
N ALA A 113 10.98 26.10 -19.32
CA ALA A 113 11.91 26.64 -18.33
C ALA A 113 13.11 27.35 -18.98
N LEU A 114 13.69 26.73 -20.01
CA LEU A 114 14.77 27.33 -20.80
C LEU A 114 14.32 28.62 -21.49
N GLY A 115 13.12 28.61 -22.08
CA GLY A 115 12.50 29.79 -22.69
C GLY A 115 12.38 30.94 -21.69
N MET A 116 11.85 30.68 -20.49
CA MET A 116 11.78 31.73 -19.48
C MET A 116 13.14 32.19 -18.98
N LEU A 117 14.10 31.29 -18.77
CA LEU A 117 15.44 31.69 -18.38
C LEU A 117 16.07 32.65 -19.40
N ALA A 118 15.85 32.40 -20.70
CA ALA A 118 16.29 33.29 -21.76
C ALA A 118 15.52 34.63 -21.79
N ALA A 119 14.21 34.61 -21.51
CA ALA A 119 13.40 35.82 -21.37
C ALA A 119 13.85 36.69 -20.18
N GLU A 120 14.29 36.09 -19.07
CA GLU A 120 14.80 36.82 -17.91
C GLU A 120 16.08 37.62 -18.24
N LEU A 121 16.92 37.14 -19.15
CA LEU A 121 18.08 37.91 -19.63
C LEU A 121 17.69 39.16 -20.43
N MET A 122 16.47 39.19 -20.98
CA MET A 122 15.93 40.38 -21.66
C MET A 122 15.30 41.37 -20.68
N HIS A 123 15.16 41.00 -19.41
CA HIS A 123 14.59 41.87 -18.41
C HIS A 123 15.64 42.83 -17.82
N PRO A 124 15.47 44.16 -17.94
CA PRO A 124 16.49 45.15 -17.52
C PRO A 124 16.95 45.01 -16.06
N LEU A 125 16.07 44.50 -15.20
CA LEU A 125 16.33 44.21 -13.80
C LEU A 125 16.11 42.72 -13.50
N GLY A 126 16.57 41.81 -14.36
CA GLY A 126 16.36 40.36 -14.20
C GLY A 126 17.49 39.57 -13.55
N VAL A 127 18.71 40.12 -13.52
CA VAL A 127 19.92 39.42 -13.05
C VAL A 127 20.81 40.38 -12.26
N GLU A 128 21.61 39.84 -11.32
CA GLU A 128 22.60 40.59 -10.52
C GLU A 128 22.03 41.82 -9.81
N LEU A 129 20.95 41.61 -9.05
CA LEU A 129 20.25 42.68 -8.34
C LEU A 129 20.81 42.92 -6.94
N THR A 130 21.07 44.18 -6.62
CA THR A 130 21.22 44.63 -5.23
C THR A 130 19.88 44.59 -4.48
N LEU A 131 19.91 44.61 -3.14
CA LEU A 131 18.68 44.66 -2.33
C LEU A 131 17.77 45.86 -2.65
N ALA A 132 18.36 46.98 -3.07
CA ALA A 132 17.61 48.16 -3.50
C ALA A 132 16.96 47.94 -4.87
N GLU A 133 17.69 47.34 -5.81
CA GLU A 133 17.19 47.04 -7.15
C GLU A 133 16.11 45.95 -7.15
N LEU A 134 16.12 45.01 -6.19
CA LEU A 134 15.03 44.03 -6.05
C LEU A 134 13.65 44.69 -5.88
N LYS A 135 13.55 45.70 -5.01
CA LYS A 135 12.29 46.45 -4.81
C LYS A 135 11.90 47.27 -6.05
N LEU A 136 12.88 47.70 -6.84
CA LEU A 136 12.62 48.41 -8.09
C LEU A 136 12.14 47.44 -9.17
N ALA A 137 12.72 46.25 -9.24
CA ALA A 137 12.29 45.18 -10.13
C ALA A 137 10.83 44.79 -9.86
N GLU A 138 10.46 44.57 -8.59
CA GLU A 138 9.07 44.26 -8.21
C GLU A 138 8.08 45.35 -8.69
N ARG A 139 8.41 46.63 -8.46
CA ARG A 139 7.57 47.75 -8.92
C ARG A 139 7.49 47.82 -10.45
N MET A 140 8.61 47.52 -11.13
CA MET A 140 8.67 47.50 -12.58
C MET A 140 7.81 46.39 -13.17
N ASP A 141 7.85 45.22 -12.55
CA ASP A 141 7.06 44.06 -12.95
C ASP A 141 5.56 44.33 -12.79
N ASP A 142 5.16 44.92 -11.66
CA ASP A 142 3.78 45.35 -11.41
C ASP A 142 3.29 46.34 -12.48
N ASP A 143 4.11 47.35 -12.80
CA ASP A 143 3.78 48.34 -13.82
C ASP A 143 3.65 47.70 -15.21
N ILE A 144 4.54 46.76 -15.56
CA ILE A 144 4.46 45.99 -16.81
C ILE A 144 3.20 45.12 -16.84
N GLU A 145 2.85 44.43 -15.76
CA GLU A 145 1.65 43.59 -15.69
C GLU A 145 0.36 44.40 -15.88
N VAL A 146 0.28 45.59 -15.27
CA VAL A 146 -0.89 46.48 -15.43
C VAL A 146 -1.07 46.88 -16.90
N ARG A 147 0.03 47.16 -17.60
CA ARG A 147 0.03 47.60 -19.00
C ARG A 147 -0.30 46.49 -19.97
N LEU A 148 0.29 45.32 -19.73
CA LEU A 148 -0.06 44.12 -20.47
C LEU A 148 -1.55 43.78 -20.32
N ARG A 149 -2.11 43.89 -19.10
CA ARG A 149 -3.55 43.68 -18.85
C ARG A 149 -4.43 44.72 -19.56
N ALA A 150 -3.98 45.96 -19.65
CA ALA A 150 -4.68 47.01 -20.37
C ALA A 150 -4.69 46.80 -21.89
N GLY A 151 -3.88 45.86 -22.40
CA GLY A 151 -3.70 45.64 -23.84
C GLY A 151 -2.78 46.67 -24.50
N ASP A 152 -1.96 47.37 -23.70
CA ASP A 152 -1.03 48.40 -24.18
C ASP A 152 0.15 47.77 -24.96
N TYR A 153 0.45 46.48 -24.73
CA TYR A 153 1.55 45.78 -25.38
C TYR A 153 1.05 44.89 -26.51
N SER A 154 1.61 45.08 -27.70
CA SER A 154 1.40 44.22 -28.86
C SER A 154 2.72 43.56 -29.26
N TYR A 155 2.66 42.30 -29.67
CA TYR A 155 3.82 41.67 -30.29
C TYR A 155 3.89 42.03 -31.77
N LYS A 156 5.03 42.57 -32.18
CA LYS A 156 5.41 42.76 -33.59
C LYS A 156 6.81 42.18 -33.78
N PRO A 157 7.00 41.19 -34.66
CA PRO A 157 8.32 40.61 -34.90
C PRO A 157 9.26 41.69 -35.47
N GLU A 158 10.46 41.80 -34.91
CA GLU A 158 11.57 42.60 -35.44
C GLU A 158 12.24 41.89 -36.63
N SER A 159 12.17 40.55 -36.67
CA SER A 159 12.70 39.71 -37.76
C SER A 159 11.64 38.73 -38.30
N GLU A 160 11.58 38.60 -39.63
CA GLU A 160 10.73 37.62 -40.32
C GLU A 160 11.22 36.18 -40.15
N ALA A 161 12.52 35.97 -39.92
CA ALA A 161 13.13 34.65 -39.76
C ALA A 161 13.63 34.44 -38.33
N ARG A 162 13.43 33.21 -37.80
CA ARG A 162 13.98 32.82 -36.50
C ARG A 162 15.47 32.57 -36.58
N GLN A 163 16.19 32.96 -35.53
CA GLN A 163 17.64 32.81 -35.46
C GLN A 163 18.01 31.49 -34.76
N PHE A 164 18.87 30.71 -35.40
CA PHE A 164 19.47 29.52 -34.77
C PHE A 164 20.63 29.93 -33.85
N ILE A 165 20.50 29.65 -32.57
CA ILE A 165 21.46 30.06 -31.53
C ILE A 165 22.60 29.04 -31.43
N ARG A 166 23.75 29.33 -32.02
CA ARG A 166 24.96 28.49 -31.89
C ARG A 166 25.72 28.74 -30.60
N ASP A 167 25.91 30.02 -30.32
CA ASP A 167 26.64 30.53 -29.16
C ASP A 167 25.71 31.52 -28.46
N ALA A 168 25.30 31.17 -27.23
CA ALA A 168 24.37 31.99 -26.49
C ALA A 168 25.00 33.33 -26.08
N SER A 169 26.30 33.39 -25.81
CA SER A 169 26.98 34.64 -25.45
C SER A 169 26.93 35.62 -26.60
N VAL A 170 27.38 35.20 -27.79
CA VAL A 170 27.35 36.04 -28.99
C VAL A 170 25.92 36.47 -29.33
N TYR A 171 24.97 35.56 -29.20
CA TYR A 171 23.57 35.84 -29.45
C TYR A 171 22.99 36.91 -28.50
N PHE A 172 23.19 36.74 -27.18
CA PHE A 172 22.67 37.68 -26.18
C PHE A 172 23.41 39.02 -26.19
N ASP A 173 24.69 39.07 -26.53
CA ASP A 173 25.43 40.31 -26.72
C ASP A 173 24.84 41.14 -27.86
N GLN A 174 24.44 40.49 -28.96
CA GLN A 174 23.79 41.15 -30.09
C GLN A 174 22.37 41.63 -29.75
N LYS A 175 21.55 40.76 -29.15
CA LYS A 175 20.15 41.07 -28.83
C LYS A 175 19.98 42.10 -27.70
N ARG A 176 21.03 42.32 -26.90
CA ARG A 176 21.04 43.28 -25.78
C ARG A 176 21.96 44.47 -26.02
N ALA A 177 22.14 44.88 -27.27
CA ALA A 177 22.79 46.14 -27.58
C ALA A 177 22.14 47.29 -26.77
N PHE A 178 22.96 48.10 -26.10
CA PHE A 178 22.55 49.22 -25.22
C PHE A 178 21.79 48.86 -23.93
N PHE A 179 21.73 47.57 -23.56
CA PHE A 179 20.97 47.11 -22.40
C PHE A 179 21.42 47.72 -21.07
N GLN A 180 22.74 47.89 -20.87
CA GLN A 180 23.29 48.48 -19.66
C GLN A 180 22.93 49.96 -19.50
N ASP A 181 22.90 50.73 -20.60
CA ASP A 181 22.49 52.14 -20.55
C ASP A 181 21.01 52.27 -20.25
N ASN A 182 20.17 51.42 -20.87
CA ASN A 182 18.74 51.40 -20.60
C ASN A 182 18.42 51.03 -19.15
N ARG A 183 19.13 50.04 -18.59
CA ARG A 183 19.03 49.67 -17.15
C ARG A 183 19.29 50.88 -16.27
N ARG A 184 20.31 51.69 -16.59
CA ARG A 184 20.64 52.90 -15.81
C ARG A 184 19.53 53.95 -15.88
N PHE A 185 18.96 54.21 -17.06
CA PHE A 185 17.83 55.14 -17.21
C PHE A 185 16.60 54.67 -16.43
N ILE A 186 16.25 53.39 -16.54
CA ILE A 186 15.12 52.82 -15.80
C ILE A 186 15.30 52.98 -14.29
N ILE A 187 16.48 52.64 -13.75
CA ILE A 187 16.77 52.81 -12.31
C ILE A 187 16.64 54.29 -11.91
N GLN A 188 17.17 55.20 -12.72
CA GLN A 188 17.08 56.64 -12.46
C GLN A 188 15.61 57.12 -12.44
N ASP A 189 14.78 56.69 -13.37
CA ASP A 189 13.38 57.13 -13.45
C ASP A 189 12.56 56.61 -12.26
N TYR A 190 12.77 55.36 -11.84
CA TYR A 190 12.09 54.80 -10.66
C TYR A 190 12.57 55.40 -9.34
N THR A 191 13.84 55.81 -9.25
CA THR A 191 14.39 56.45 -8.05
C THR A 191 14.01 57.93 -7.94
N THR A 192 13.83 58.62 -9.07
CA THR A 192 13.41 60.04 -9.11
C THR A 192 11.90 60.24 -9.05
N GLY A 193 11.11 59.16 -9.22
CA GLY A 193 9.66 59.17 -9.05
C GLY A 193 8.85 59.20 -10.35
N GLU A 194 9.52 59.22 -11.51
CA GLU A 194 8.86 59.08 -12.82
C GLU A 194 8.35 57.65 -13.05
N GLY A 195 9.08 56.64 -12.56
CA GLY A 195 8.70 55.23 -12.62
C GLY A 195 8.44 54.76 -14.06
N TYR A 196 7.33 54.05 -14.27
CA TYR A 196 6.90 53.63 -15.62
C TYR A 196 6.79 54.78 -16.62
N ASN A 197 6.38 55.98 -16.18
CA ASN A 197 6.12 57.11 -17.10
C ASN A 197 7.39 57.70 -17.72
N GLY A 198 8.58 57.31 -17.25
CA GLY A 198 9.87 57.66 -17.84
C GLY A 198 10.20 56.79 -19.06
N TYR A 199 11.43 56.30 -19.13
CA TYR A 199 11.98 55.51 -20.23
C TYR A 199 11.15 54.26 -20.55
N LEU A 200 10.65 53.57 -19.52
CA LEU A 200 9.96 52.30 -19.67
C LEU A 200 8.63 52.42 -20.42
N LYS A 201 7.96 53.57 -20.38
CA LYS A 201 6.71 53.82 -21.13
C LYS A 201 6.87 53.53 -22.63
N ASN A 202 8.03 53.88 -23.19
CA ASN A 202 8.31 53.70 -24.61
C ASN A 202 9.08 52.39 -24.88
N ALA A 203 9.91 51.93 -23.93
CA ALA A 203 10.76 50.76 -24.12
C ALA A 203 10.11 49.44 -23.69
N GLY A 204 9.07 49.48 -22.86
CA GLY A 204 8.47 48.29 -22.24
C GLY A 204 7.90 47.29 -23.25
N GLU A 205 7.17 47.77 -24.26
CA GLU A 205 6.68 46.91 -25.36
C GLU A 205 7.84 46.27 -26.13
N SER A 206 8.94 47.00 -26.34
CA SER A 206 10.13 46.46 -27.02
C SER A 206 10.82 45.36 -26.20
N TYR A 207 10.90 45.50 -24.88
CA TYR A 207 11.44 44.44 -24.01
C TYR A 207 10.56 43.19 -24.02
N PHE A 208 9.25 43.37 -23.96
CA PHE A 208 8.30 42.27 -24.09
C PHE A 208 8.45 41.57 -25.46
N ALA A 209 8.50 42.33 -26.55
CA ALA A 209 8.67 41.78 -27.89
C ALA A 209 9.99 41.01 -28.04
N ARG A 210 11.12 41.57 -27.57
CA ARG A 210 12.42 40.87 -27.61
C ARG A 210 12.43 39.61 -26.75
N ALA A 211 11.78 39.62 -25.58
CA ALA A 211 11.64 38.43 -24.77
C ALA A 211 10.89 37.33 -25.54
N VAL A 212 9.76 37.66 -26.19
CA VAL A 212 9.02 36.73 -27.06
C VAL A 212 9.90 36.20 -28.19
N GLU A 213 10.66 37.06 -28.87
CA GLU A 213 11.56 36.63 -29.94
C GLU A 213 12.65 35.68 -29.46
N VAL A 214 13.28 36.00 -28.34
CA VAL A 214 14.34 35.18 -27.75
C VAL A 214 13.81 33.80 -27.38
N VAL A 215 12.62 33.72 -26.77
CA VAL A 215 11.98 32.43 -26.48
C VAL A 215 11.69 31.66 -27.77
N ALA A 216 11.16 32.34 -28.79
CA ALA A 216 10.88 31.70 -30.07
C ALA A 216 12.14 31.20 -30.78
N ASP A 217 13.25 31.94 -30.70
CA ASP A 217 14.56 31.58 -31.28
C ASP A 217 15.22 30.42 -30.51
N VAL A 218 15.06 30.37 -29.18
CA VAL A 218 15.45 29.23 -28.33
C VAL A 218 14.66 27.98 -28.72
N TRP A 219 13.34 28.08 -28.86
CA TRP A 219 12.51 26.94 -29.26
C TRP A 219 12.77 26.50 -30.69
N HIS A 220 12.95 27.44 -31.62
CA HIS A 220 13.41 27.13 -32.98
C HIS A 220 14.74 26.36 -32.93
N SER A 221 15.66 26.79 -32.08
CA SER A 221 16.99 26.21 -31.92
C SER A 221 16.99 24.77 -31.42
N ILE A 222 16.05 24.38 -30.55
CA ILE A 222 15.93 23.00 -30.07
C ILE A 222 15.06 22.14 -31.00
N LEU A 223 14.09 22.73 -31.72
CA LEU A 223 13.17 22.00 -32.60
C LEU A 223 13.72 21.75 -34.01
N LYS A 224 14.64 22.59 -34.51
CA LYS A 224 15.19 22.49 -35.88
C LYS A 224 15.84 21.12 -36.13
N PRO A 225 15.31 20.28 -37.04
CA PRO A 225 15.80 18.92 -37.26
C PRO A 225 17.21 18.91 -37.83
N GLY A 226 18.00 17.92 -37.40
CA GLY A 226 19.42 17.76 -37.74
C GLY A 226 20.34 18.52 -36.79
N SER A 227 21.36 17.85 -36.26
CA SER A 227 22.52 18.51 -35.67
C SER A 227 23.38 19.03 -36.82
N GLU A 228 23.82 20.28 -36.74
CA GLU A 228 24.82 20.73 -37.68
C GLU A 228 26.16 20.07 -37.31
N PRO A 229 27.05 19.73 -38.28
CA PRO A 229 28.30 19.00 -38.00
C PRO A 229 29.24 19.67 -36.98
N THR A 230 28.97 20.93 -36.63
CA THR A 230 29.74 21.76 -35.69
C THR A 230 29.10 21.88 -34.32
N ASP A 231 27.91 21.29 -34.10
CA ASP A 231 27.25 21.33 -32.80
C ASP A 231 27.96 20.38 -31.83
N ALA A 232 28.40 20.91 -30.70
CA ALA A 232 28.97 20.10 -29.63
C ALA A 232 27.89 19.22 -29.01
N LYS A 233 28.12 17.91 -28.97
CA LYS A 233 27.23 16.97 -28.27
C LYS A 233 27.41 17.07 -26.76
N PRO A 234 26.32 17.03 -25.97
CA PRO A 234 26.43 16.94 -24.51
C PRO A 234 27.13 15.64 -24.11
N PRO A 235 27.79 15.59 -22.95
CA PRO A 235 28.34 14.34 -22.44
C PRO A 235 27.21 13.34 -22.16
N ALA A 236 27.45 12.06 -22.43
CA ALA A 236 26.46 10.98 -22.25
C ALA A 236 25.89 10.94 -20.81
N SER A 237 26.69 11.35 -19.82
CA SER A 237 26.25 11.46 -18.42
C SER A 237 25.20 12.56 -18.20
N ALA A 238 25.25 13.68 -18.93
CA ALA A 238 24.25 14.73 -18.84
C ALA A 238 22.92 14.26 -19.47
N LEU A 239 22.98 13.62 -20.63
CA LEU A 239 21.82 13.04 -21.30
C LEU A 239 21.16 11.94 -20.44
N ALA A 240 21.97 11.10 -19.79
CA ALA A 240 21.42 10.07 -18.91
C ALA A 240 20.77 10.64 -17.64
N ARG A 241 21.33 11.71 -17.06
CA ARG A 241 20.67 12.43 -15.96
C ARG A 241 19.37 13.07 -16.40
N TYR A 242 19.34 13.64 -17.61
CA TYR A 242 18.11 14.16 -18.21
C TYR A 242 17.03 13.08 -18.28
N LEU A 243 17.34 11.90 -18.85
CA LEU A 243 16.38 10.80 -18.97
C LEU A 243 15.97 10.23 -17.60
N ALA A 244 16.88 10.21 -16.62
CA ALA A 244 16.52 9.82 -15.25
C ALA A 244 15.54 10.82 -14.60
N SER A 245 15.72 12.12 -14.82
CA SER A 245 14.79 13.15 -14.35
C SER A 245 13.48 13.17 -15.16
N GLU A 246 13.51 12.74 -16.42
CA GLU A 246 12.31 12.51 -17.22
C GLU A 246 11.49 11.35 -16.64
N ILE A 247 12.12 10.23 -16.28
CA ILE A 247 11.45 9.11 -15.60
C ILE A 247 10.84 9.57 -14.28
N GLU A 248 11.56 10.37 -13.49
CA GLU A 248 11.03 10.99 -12.26
C GLU A 248 9.76 11.80 -12.53
N TYR A 249 9.81 12.71 -13.51
CA TYR A 249 8.65 13.53 -13.89
C TYR A 249 7.47 12.67 -14.38
N LEU A 250 7.74 11.64 -15.19
CA LEU A 250 6.71 10.76 -15.71
C LEU A 250 6.05 9.89 -14.63
N LEU A 251 6.82 9.41 -13.66
CA LEU A 251 6.30 8.59 -12.56
C LEU A 251 5.57 9.43 -11.51
N LEU A 252 6.20 10.51 -11.02
CA LEU A 252 5.72 11.25 -9.86
C LEU A 252 4.71 12.35 -10.21
N GLU A 253 4.92 13.07 -11.32
CA GLU A 253 4.03 14.18 -11.71
C GLU A 253 2.94 13.74 -12.70
N LYS A 254 3.28 12.83 -13.62
CA LYS A 254 2.34 12.36 -14.67
C LYS A 254 1.67 11.03 -14.37
N ASN A 255 2.18 10.26 -13.42
CA ASN A 255 1.69 8.92 -13.11
C ASN A 255 1.56 8.04 -14.38
N ASN A 256 2.57 8.11 -15.27
CA ASN A 256 2.57 7.46 -16.58
C ASN A 256 3.73 6.45 -16.70
N MET A 257 3.50 5.26 -16.14
CA MET A 257 4.47 4.15 -16.17
C MET A 257 4.89 3.74 -17.59
N LEU A 258 3.96 3.77 -18.55
CA LEU A 258 4.25 3.30 -19.91
C LEU A 258 5.27 4.18 -20.64
N GLU A 259 5.20 5.50 -20.45
CA GLU A 259 6.22 6.41 -20.99
C GLU A 259 7.53 6.30 -20.21
N ALA A 260 7.47 6.20 -18.88
CA ALA A 260 8.66 6.01 -18.05
C ALA A 260 9.45 4.76 -18.49
N GLU A 261 8.79 3.66 -18.83
CA GLU A 261 9.45 2.45 -19.35
C GLU A 261 10.12 2.66 -20.72
N LYS A 262 9.52 3.47 -21.62
CA LYS A 262 10.13 3.80 -22.91
C LYS A 262 11.37 4.68 -22.71
N THR A 263 11.28 5.70 -21.86
CA THR A 263 12.40 6.57 -21.50
C THR A 263 13.52 5.76 -20.85
N TYR A 264 13.17 4.80 -19.98
CA TYR A 264 14.12 3.88 -19.38
C TYR A 264 14.86 3.02 -20.42
N TYR A 265 14.16 2.57 -21.47
CA TYR A 265 14.81 1.85 -22.58
C TYR A 265 15.86 2.73 -23.29
N HIS A 266 15.55 4.00 -23.54
CA HIS A 266 16.53 4.95 -24.10
C HIS A 266 17.73 5.18 -23.18
N LEU A 267 17.48 5.29 -21.87
CA LEU A 267 18.53 5.43 -20.87
C LEU A 267 19.48 4.22 -20.86
N GLN A 268 18.96 3.00 -21.00
CA GLN A 268 19.76 1.78 -21.11
C GLN A 268 20.62 1.73 -22.38
N GLN A 269 20.15 2.28 -23.49
CA GLN A 269 20.91 2.32 -24.75
C GLN A 269 22.14 3.24 -24.66
N ILE A 270 22.03 4.35 -23.93
CA ILE A 270 23.14 5.29 -23.74
C ILE A 270 24.21 4.70 -22.83
N ASN A 271 23.78 3.98 -21.78
CA ASN A 271 24.64 3.32 -20.78
C ASN A 271 25.87 4.18 -20.37
N PRO A 272 25.66 5.30 -19.67
CA PRO A 272 26.71 6.27 -19.39
C PRO A 272 27.72 5.79 -18.33
N GLY A 273 27.50 4.63 -17.71
CA GLY A 273 28.28 4.17 -16.54
C GLY A 273 28.14 5.05 -15.29
N VAL A 274 27.08 5.84 -15.19
CA VAL A 274 26.79 6.73 -14.04
C VAL A 274 26.09 5.90 -12.97
N MET A 275 26.84 5.56 -11.94
CA MET A 275 26.42 4.56 -10.95
C MET A 275 25.35 5.06 -9.99
N GLU A 276 25.18 6.38 -9.87
CA GLU A 276 24.15 7.00 -9.03
C GLU A 276 22.74 6.88 -9.64
N ILE A 277 22.64 6.71 -10.97
CA ILE A 277 21.35 6.65 -11.67
C ILE A 277 20.53 5.42 -11.24
N PRO A 278 21.05 4.18 -11.24
CA PRO A 278 20.30 3.02 -10.77
C PRO A 278 19.77 3.17 -9.34
N LEU A 279 20.55 3.77 -8.44
CA LEU A 279 20.12 4.04 -7.07
C LEU A 279 18.90 4.99 -7.06
N LYS A 280 19.00 6.11 -7.79
CA LYS A 280 17.89 7.07 -7.95
C LYS A 280 16.66 6.41 -8.57
N LEU A 281 16.82 5.63 -9.64
CA LEU A 281 15.70 4.94 -10.28
C LEU A 281 15.02 3.95 -9.34
N GLY A 282 15.79 3.21 -8.54
CA GLY A 282 15.22 2.33 -7.53
C GLY A 282 14.36 3.08 -6.51
N ASP A 283 14.81 4.25 -6.06
CA ASP A 283 14.04 5.11 -5.16
C ASP A 283 12.73 5.61 -5.81
N LEU A 284 12.80 6.05 -7.07
CA LEU A 284 11.63 6.53 -7.83
C LEU A 284 10.58 5.44 -8.03
N TYR A 285 11.00 4.22 -8.40
CA TYR A 285 10.06 3.11 -8.55
C TYR A 285 9.50 2.64 -7.21
N ALA A 286 10.26 2.72 -6.12
CA ALA A 286 9.77 2.42 -4.79
C ALA A 286 8.71 3.43 -4.33
N GLU A 287 8.94 4.72 -4.57
CA GLU A 287 7.99 5.81 -4.26
C GLU A 287 6.71 5.69 -5.10
N TYR A 288 6.83 5.32 -6.38
CA TYR A 288 5.70 5.03 -7.25
C TYR A 288 4.89 3.79 -6.82
N GLY A 289 5.51 2.87 -6.06
CA GLY A 289 4.89 1.64 -5.56
C GLY A 289 5.25 0.37 -6.33
N ASP A 290 6.09 0.43 -7.36
CA ASP A 290 6.63 -0.76 -8.04
C ASP A 290 7.86 -1.30 -7.31
N ARG A 291 7.60 -2.00 -6.20
CA ARG A 291 8.63 -2.64 -5.37
C ARG A 291 9.50 -3.61 -6.17
N ALA A 292 8.91 -4.35 -7.12
CA ALA A 292 9.65 -5.34 -7.90
C ALA A 292 10.67 -4.66 -8.82
N ARG A 293 10.32 -3.52 -9.40
CA ARG A 293 11.26 -2.72 -10.18
C ARG A 293 12.32 -2.07 -9.31
N ALA A 294 11.93 -1.49 -8.17
CA ALA A 294 12.86 -0.90 -7.22
C ALA A 294 13.98 -1.87 -6.82
N VAL A 295 13.63 -3.12 -6.47
CA VAL A 295 14.59 -4.18 -6.13
C VAL A 295 15.57 -4.42 -7.26
N ARG A 296 15.12 -4.48 -8.52
CA ARG A 296 16.02 -4.70 -9.67
C ARG A 296 17.06 -3.61 -9.81
N GLU A 297 16.65 -2.34 -9.72
CA GLU A 297 17.57 -1.20 -9.84
C GLU A 297 18.51 -1.11 -8.63
N TRP A 298 18.02 -1.34 -7.41
CA TRP A 298 18.88 -1.35 -6.23
C TRP A 298 19.87 -2.52 -6.24
N VAL A 299 19.49 -3.72 -6.70
CA VAL A 299 20.42 -4.84 -6.87
C VAL A 299 21.52 -4.50 -7.88
N TYR A 300 21.17 -3.80 -8.96
CA TYR A 300 22.18 -3.30 -9.90
C TYR A 300 23.09 -2.25 -9.24
N ALA A 301 22.53 -1.29 -8.51
CA ALA A 301 23.28 -0.28 -7.76
C ALA A 301 24.21 -0.90 -6.71
N GLN A 302 23.78 -1.99 -6.05
CA GLN A 302 24.52 -2.72 -5.02
C GLN A 302 25.86 -3.27 -5.55
N GLN A 303 25.92 -3.64 -6.82
CA GLN A 303 27.14 -4.15 -7.47
C GLN A 303 28.21 -3.06 -7.64
N THR A 304 27.86 -1.79 -7.44
CA THR A 304 28.79 -0.67 -7.51
C THR A 304 29.64 -0.57 -6.24
N PRO A 305 30.98 -0.53 -6.35
CA PRO A 305 31.84 -0.28 -5.19
C PRO A 305 31.61 1.10 -4.56
N GLY A 306 31.79 1.19 -3.24
CA GLY A 306 31.80 2.48 -2.53
C GLY A 306 30.46 2.86 -1.89
N PRO A 307 30.17 4.16 -1.71
CA PRO A 307 28.98 4.63 -0.99
C PRO A 307 27.66 4.20 -1.62
N VAL A 308 27.56 4.22 -2.96
CA VAL A 308 26.33 3.87 -3.70
C VAL A 308 25.90 2.43 -3.41
N GLY A 309 26.82 1.46 -3.52
CA GLY A 309 26.51 0.05 -3.25
C GLY A 309 26.18 -0.22 -1.78
N ARG A 310 26.78 0.53 -0.85
CA ARG A 310 26.42 0.46 0.58
C ARG A 310 25.02 1.01 0.83
N GLU A 311 24.68 2.14 0.23
CA GLU A 311 23.34 2.72 0.35
C GLU A 311 22.26 1.81 -0.24
N ALA A 312 22.51 1.23 -1.42
CA ALA A 312 21.62 0.25 -2.04
C ALA A 312 21.44 -0.99 -1.16
N THR A 313 22.51 -1.49 -0.54
CA THR A 313 22.45 -2.59 0.44
C THR A 313 21.51 -2.27 1.61
N VAL A 314 21.64 -1.08 2.20
CA VAL A 314 20.80 -0.64 3.32
C VAL A 314 19.34 -0.53 2.89
N LYS A 315 19.06 0.03 1.71
CA LYS A 315 17.71 0.17 1.16
C LYS A 315 17.06 -1.19 0.89
N LEU A 316 17.80 -2.14 0.29
CA LEU A 316 17.34 -3.51 0.07
C LEU A 316 17.02 -4.20 1.40
N ALA A 317 17.92 -4.14 2.38
CA ALA A 317 17.68 -4.71 3.70
C ALA A 317 16.42 -4.11 4.36
N ARG A 318 16.25 -2.77 4.31
CA ARG A 318 15.07 -2.10 4.87
C ARG A 318 13.77 -2.50 4.16
N LEU A 319 13.78 -2.64 2.84
CA LEU A 319 12.60 -3.09 2.10
C LEU A 319 12.17 -4.49 2.55
N TYR A 320 13.11 -5.42 2.69
CA TYR A 320 12.79 -6.78 3.12
C TYR A 320 12.37 -6.87 4.59
N ILE A 321 12.84 -5.97 5.45
CA ILE A 321 12.27 -5.81 6.80
C ILE A 321 10.80 -5.42 6.72
N ILE A 322 10.45 -4.41 5.93
CA ILE A 322 9.06 -3.96 5.76
C ILE A 322 8.17 -5.10 5.23
N ILE A 323 8.65 -5.83 4.20
CA ILE A 323 7.92 -6.98 3.66
C ILE A 323 7.73 -8.06 4.73
N GLY A 324 8.77 -8.33 5.54
CA GLY A 324 8.69 -9.30 6.62
C GLY A 324 7.70 -8.88 7.73
N GLU A 325 7.66 -7.60 8.08
CA GLU A 325 6.70 -7.04 9.05
C GLU A 325 5.26 -7.18 8.53
N GLU A 326 5.00 -6.89 7.26
CA GLU A 326 3.68 -7.05 6.62
C GLU A 326 3.20 -8.52 6.67
N PHE A 327 4.10 -9.48 6.46
CA PHE A 327 3.77 -10.91 6.57
C PHE A 327 3.62 -11.37 8.03
N LEU A 328 4.44 -10.83 8.94
CA LEU A 328 4.36 -11.13 10.36
C LEU A 328 3.03 -10.67 10.95
N GLU A 329 2.58 -9.46 10.61
CA GLU A 329 1.27 -8.94 11.02
C GLU A 329 0.13 -9.85 10.55
N LYS A 330 0.12 -10.22 9.25
CA LYS A 330 -0.85 -11.18 8.71
C LYS A 330 -0.78 -12.55 9.37
N GLY A 331 0.41 -13.02 9.71
CA GLY A 331 0.63 -14.32 10.35
C GLY A 331 0.14 -14.38 11.80
N GLN A 332 -0.04 -13.24 12.47
CA GLN A 332 -0.53 -13.15 13.84
C GLN A 332 -2.06 -13.11 13.95
N GLU A 333 -2.78 -12.97 12.83
CA GLU A 333 -4.24 -12.98 12.85
C GLU A 333 -4.82 -14.37 13.16
N PRO A 334 -5.95 -14.47 13.89
CA PRO A 334 -6.62 -15.75 14.13
C PRO A 334 -7.02 -16.44 12.82
N GLY A 335 -6.63 -17.70 12.63
CA GLY A 335 -6.88 -18.43 11.39
C GLY A 335 -5.99 -18.04 10.21
N ALA A 336 -4.94 -17.25 10.43
CA ALA A 336 -3.96 -16.92 9.41
C ALA A 336 -3.27 -18.15 8.82
N ASP A 337 -2.94 -18.09 7.54
CA ASP A 337 -2.15 -19.11 6.84
C ASP A 337 -0.78 -19.28 7.50
N GLU A 338 -0.36 -20.54 7.70
CA GLU A 338 0.95 -20.90 8.24
C GLU A 338 2.08 -20.35 7.35
N ALA A 339 1.84 -20.24 6.04
CA ALA A 339 2.81 -19.71 5.09
C ALA A 339 3.23 -18.24 5.39
N ASN A 340 2.38 -17.45 6.04
CA ASN A 340 2.67 -16.05 6.33
C ASN A 340 3.88 -15.89 7.28
N LEU A 341 3.97 -16.70 8.34
CA LEU A 341 5.11 -16.63 9.27
C LEU A 341 6.40 -17.13 8.62
N ASP A 342 6.31 -18.14 7.76
CA ASP A 342 7.44 -18.63 6.98
C ASP A 342 7.93 -17.59 5.97
N ASP A 343 7.02 -16.89 5.29
CA ASP A 343 7.36 -15.84 4.34
C ASP A 343 7.91 -14.59 5.04
N ALA A 344 7.41 -14.25 6.23
CA ALA A 344 8.01 -13.23 7.10
C ALA A 344 9.47 -13.60 7.45
N MET A 345 9.70 -14.85 7.88
CA MET A 345 11.03 -15.34 8.21
C MET A 345 11.98 -15.29 7.00
N LYS A 346 11.52 -15.70 5.81
CA LYS A 346 12.31 -15.60 4.56
C LYS A 346 12.66 -14.16 4.23
N ALA A 347 11.73 -13.22 4.40
CA ALA A 347 12.00 -11.81 4.16
C ALA A 347 13.05 -11.25 5.14
N PHE A 348 12.94 -11.56 6.44
CA PHE A 348 13.98 -11.16 7.40
C PHE A 348 15.33 -11.83 7.13
N GLN A 349 15.34 -13.07 6.66
CA GLN A 349 16.56 -13.74 6.20
C GLN A 349 17.18 -12.99 5.01
N GLN A 350 16.38 -12.63 4.00
CA GLN A 350 16.86 -11.84 2.86
C GLN A 350 17.40 -10.49 3.30
N ALA A 351 16.77 -9.81 4.26
CA ALA A 351 17.30 -8.58 4.83
C ALA A 351 18.71 -8.76 5.42
N LEU A 352 18.96 -9.88 6.13
CA LEU A 352 20.28 -10.24 6.67
C LEU A 352 21.28 -10.69 5.60
N GLU A 353 20.82 -11.26 4.48
CA GLU A 353 21.67 -11.58 3.33
C GLU A 353 22.22 -10.30 2.67
N TYR A 354 21.43 -9.22 2.65
CA TYR A 354 21.88 -7.90 2.21
C TYR A 354 22.74 -7.22 3.28
N ASP A 355 22.26 -7.10 4.52
CA ASP A 355 22.99 -6.50 5.63
C ASP A 355 23.05 -7.43 6.85
N SER A 356 24.13 -8.20 6.92
CA SER A 356 24.35 -9.15 8.01
C SER A 356 24.58 -8.50 9.38
N THR A 357 24.79 -7.17 9.42
CA THR A 357 25.01 -6.42 10.66
C THR A 357 23.75 -5.73 11.17
N ASN A 358 22.63 -5.87 10.46
CA ASN A 358 21.36 -5.27 10.84
C ASN A 358 20.75 -5.95 12.07
N ILE A 359 20.78 -5.24 13.21
CA ILE A 359 20.29 -5.75 14.50
C ILE A 359 18.78 -5.95 14.47
N GLU A 360 18.03 -5.03 13.85
CA GLU A 360 16.56 -5.09 13.75
C GLU A 360 16.13 -6.34 12.97
N ALA A 361 16.72 -6.60 11.80
CA ALA A 361 16.44 -7.81 11.02
C ALA A 361 16.80 -9.09 11.80
N ALA A 362 17.91 -9.09 12.55
CA ALA A 362 18.33 -10.25 13.34
C ALA A 362 17.36 -10.56 14.50
N ASP A 363 16.84 -9.53 15.16
CA ASP A 363 15.87 -9.66 16.24
C ASP A 363 14.50 -10.09 15.71
N LEU A 364 14.05 -9.54 14.58
CA LEU A 364 12.82 -9.94 13.88
C LEU A 364 12.89 -11.38 13.38
N TYR A 365 14.00 -11.79 12.76
CA TYR A 365 14.22 -13.16 12.34
C TYR A 365 14.15 -14.14 13.52
N ARG A 366 14.82 -13.82 14.64
CA ARG A 366 14.85 -14.67 15.83
C ARG A 366 13.49 -14.78 16.50
N SER A 367 12.80 -13.65 16.68
CA SER A 367 11.48 -13.62 17.30
C SER A 367 10.44 -14.35 16.45
N THR A 368 10.46 -14.16 15.13
CA THR A 368 9.58 -14.90 14.20
C THR A 368 9.83 -16.41 14.27
N ARG A 369 11.10 -16.83 14.32
CA ARG A 369 11.45 -18.26 14.48
C ARG A 369 10.91 -18.84 15.79
N ILE A 370 11.00 -18.10 16.89
CA ILE A 370 10.43 -18.52 18.18
C ILE A 370 8.91 -18.63 18.05
N GLU A 371 8.24 -17.67 17.40
CA GLU A 371 6.79 -17.71 17.22
C GLU A 371 6.34 -18.90 16.38
N ILE A 372 7.06 -19.24 15.29
CA ILE A 372 6.80 -20.44 14.50
C ILE A 372 6.90 -21.69 15.39
N GLN A 373 7.95 -21.80 16.20
CA GLN A 373 8.13 -22.94 17.11
C GLN A 373 7.01 -23.03 18.15
N LEU A 374 6.65 -21.90 18.77
CA LEU A 374 5.56 -21.85 19.75
C LEU A 374 4.21 -22.21 19.11
N ARG A 375 3.95 -21.73 17.89
CA ARG A 375 2.72 -22.06 17.14
C ARG A 375 2.67 -23.54 16.77
N GLU A 376 3.79 -24.14 16.35
CA GLU A 376 3.87 -25.58 16.13
C GLU A 376 3.62 -26.40 17.41
N GLU A 377 4.16 -25.95 18.54
CA GLU A 377 3.92 -26.58 19.85
C GLU A 377 2.45 -26.48 20.26
N ARG A 378 1.82 -25.30 20.10
CA ARG A 378 0.37 -25.11 20.30
C ARG A 378 -0.43 -26.02 19.38
N ARG A 379 -0.08 -26.11 18.09
CA ARG A 379 -0.75 -27.01 17.13
C ARG A 379 -0.67 -28.47 17.54
N LYS A 380 0.52 -28.94 17.95
CA LYS A 380 0.72 -30.32 18.47
C LYS A 380 -0.11 -30.58 19.73
N TYR A 381 -0.19 -29.60 20.63
CA TYR A 381 -1.01 -29.68 21.83
C TYR A 381 -2.50 -29.83 21.48
N VAL A 382 -3.02 -28.98 20.58
CA VAL A 382 -4.42 -29.04 20.12
C VAL A 382 -4.71 -30.36 19.39
N MET A 383 -3.82 -30.84 18.53
CA MET A 383 -3.94 -32.14 17.88
C MET A 383 -3.99 -33.30 18.89
N ALA A 384 -3.14 -33.29 19.92
CA ALA A 384 -3.14 -34.31 20.96
C ALA A 384 -4.47 -34.32 21.74
N ARG A 385 -5.06 -33.14 21.99
CA ARG A 385 -6.39 -33.00 22.61
C ARG A 385 -7.50 -33.54 21.72
N ILE A 386 -7.51 -33.19 20.43
CA ILE A 386 -8.47 -33.77 19.48
C ILE A 386 -8.35 -35.31 19.45
N GLY A 387 -7.12 -35.83 19.49
CA GLY A 387 -6.86 -37.26 19.64
C GLY A 387 -7.41 -37.88 20.94
N GLU A 388 -7.29 -37.18 22.07
CA GLU A 388 -7.91 -37.58 23.36
C GLU A 388 -9.44 -37.62 23.23
N GLY A 389 -10.06 -36.59 22.63
CA GLY A 389 -11.48 -36.55 22.36
C GLY A 389 -11.94 -37.73 21.51
N GLN A 390 -11.22 -38.04 20.42
CA GLN A 390 -11.53 -39.19 19.56
C GLN A 390 -11.41 -40.53 20.29
N LYS A 391 -10.43 -40.66 21.19
CA LYS A 391 -10.29 -41.86 22.03
C LYS A 391 -11.48 -42.03 22.96
N LEU A 392 -11.96 -40.95 23.58
CA LEU A 392 -13.15 -40.97 24.44
C LEU A 392 -14.41 -41.37 23.66
N LEU A 393 -14.58 -40.90 22.42
CA LEU A 393 -15.67 -41.33 21.53
C LEU A 393 -15.64 -42.85 21.27
N ASN A 394 -14.45 -43.38 20.97
CA ASN A 394 -14.27 -44.82 20.72
C ASN A 394 -14.55 -45.65 21.97
N GLU A 395 -14.02 -45.26 23.13
CA GLU A 395 -14.26 -45.93 24.40
C GLU A 395 -15.74 -45.89 24.80
N ALA A 396 -16.43 -44.77 24.58
CA ALA A 396 -17.86 -44.65 24.83
C ALA A 396 -18.69 -45.62 23.97
N THR A 397 -18.31 -45.79 22.69
CA THR A 397 -18.98 -46.72 21.77
C THR A 397 -18.86 -48.17 22.25
N VAL A 398 -17.67 -48.56 22.73
CA VAL A 398 -17.44 -49.90 23.31
C VAL A 398 -18.26 -50.10 24.59
N ARG A 399 -18.26 -49.10 25.49
CA ARG A 399 -19.04 -49.15 26.74
C ARG A 399 -20.54 -49.25 26.49
N SER A 400 -21.06 -48.47 25.54
CA SER A 400 -22.47 -48.54 25.12
C SER A 400 -22.84 -49.93 24.60
N THR A 401 -21.97 -50.56 23.81
CA THR A 401 -22.20 -51.92 23.29
C THR A 401 -22.24 -52.96 24.42
N ASN A 402 -21.48 -52.73 25.50
CA ASN A 402 -21.47 -53.56 26.69
C ASN A 402 -22.59 -53.21 27.70
N ARG A 403 -23.53 -52.33 27.34
CA ARG A 403 -24.61 -51.82 28.20
C ARG A 403 -24.15 -51.04 29.44
N ASP A 404 -22.91 -50.56 29.45
CA ASP A 404 -22.37 -49.63 30.47
C ASP A 404 -22.69 -48.19 30.05
N TYR A 405 -23.97 -47.84 30.03
CA TYR A 405 -24.45 -46.56 29.50
C TYR A 405 -24.00 -45.36 30.34
N THR A 406 -23.90 -45.52 31.67
CA THR A 406 -23.42 -44.48 32.58
C THR A 406 -22.04 -44.01 32.19
N SER A 407 -21.12 -44.96 32.00
CA SER A 407 -19.74 -44.64 31.64
C SER A 407 -19.62 -44.19 30.18
N ALA A 408 -20.47 -44.70 29.28
CA ALA A 408 -20.53 -44.23 27.90
C ALA A 408 -20.91 -42.74 27.82
N LEU A 409 -22.00 -42.34 28.48
CA LEU A 409 -22.45 -40.94 28.53
C LEU A 409 -21.43 -40.03 29.22
N ALA A 410 -20.78 -40.50 30.30
CA ALA A 410 -19.72 -39.75 30.96
C ALA A 410 -18.52 -39.49 30.02
N ASN A 411 -18.08 -40.51 29.28
CA ASN A 411 -17.00 -40.37 28.29
C ASN A 411 -17.38 -39.43 27.14
N LEU A 412 -18.62 -39.47 26.65
CA LEU A 412 -19.09 -38.58 25.58
C LEU A 412 -19.15 -37.11 26.03
N LYS A 413 -19.64 -36.83 27.24
CA LYS A 413 -19.64 -35.48 27.81
C LYS A 413 -18.21 -34.94 27.96
N LYS A 414 -17.30 -35.79 28.46
CA LYS A 414 -15.89 -35.44 28.55
C LYS A 414 -15.25 -35.20 27.17
N ALA A 415 -15.65 -35.95 26.14
CA ALA A 415 -15.18 -35.71 24.77
C ALA A 415 -15.60 -34.33 24.27
N ILE A 416 -16.85 -33.91 24.51
CA ILE A 416 -17.35 -32.56 24.16
C ILE A 416 -16.52 -31.48 24.85
N GLU A 417 -16.23 -31.62 26.15
CA GLU A 417 -15.39 -30.68 26.89
C GLU A 417 -14.01 -30.53 26.27
N VAL A 418 -13.38 -31.65 25.87
CA VAL A 418 -12.06 -31.65 25.23
C VAL A 418 -12.09 -30.99 23.84
N PHE A 419 -13.13 -31.22 23.04
CA PHE A 419 -13.27 -30.60 21.73
C PHE A 419 -13.65 -29.11 21.80
N SER A 420 -14.33 -28.65 22.86
CA SER A 420 -14.88 -27.28 22.95
C SER A 420 -13.90 -26.24 23.51
N LEU A 421 -12.61 -26.57 23.65
CA LEU A 421 -11.59 -25.67 24.19
C LEU A 421 -11.28 -24.51 23.22
N GLU A 422 -11.10 -23.31 23.76
CA GLU A 422 -10.86 -22.08 22.97
C GLU A 422 -9.63 -22.16 22.06
N ASP A 423 -8.59 -22.89 22.48
CA ASP A 423 -7.33 -23.05 21.75
C ASP A 423 -7.49 -23.72 20.38
N THR A 424 -8.60 -24.44 20.14
CA THR A 424 -8.89 -25.04 18.83
C THR A 424 -9.16 -24.00 17.74
N ARG A 425 -9.59 -22.80 18.11
CA ARG A 425 -9.98 -21.74 17.17
C ARG A 425 -8.80 -21.02 16.50
N GLU A 426 -7.58 -21.19 17.02
CA GLU A 426 -6.36 -20.66 16.39
C GLU A 426 -6.10 -21.30 15.02
N PHE A 427 -6.45 -22.60 14.87
CA PHE A 427 -6.15 -23.40 13.69
C PHE A 427 -7.46 -23.83 13.00
N ALA A 428 -7.77 -23.25 11.83
CA ALA A 428 -9.06 -23.44 11.16
C ALA A 428 -9.37 -24.92 10.81
N ASP A 429 -8.35 -25.68 10.41
CA ASP A 429 -8.47 -27.12 10.14
C ASP A 429 -8.83 -27.91 11.41
N LEU A 430 -8.16 -27.62 12.52
CA LEU A 430 -8.40 -28.29 13.80
C LEU A 430 -9.72 -27.84 14.45
N ALA A 431 -10.12 -26.59 14.27
CA ALA A 431 -11.43 -26.08 14.70
C ALA A 431 -12.56 -26.87 14.03
N THR A 432 -12.44 -27.10 12.71
CA THR A 432 -13.42 -27.90 11.95
C THR A 432 -13.48 -29.34 12.48
N MET A 433 -12.33 -29.98 12.71
CA MET A 433 -12.28 -31.33 13.29
C MET A 433 -12.90 -31.39 14.69
N ALA A 434 -12.69 -30.37 15.52
CA ALA A 434 -13.26 -30.29 16.85
C ALA A 434 -14.79 -30.12 16.81
N GLU A 435 -15.32 -29.26 15.94
CA GLU A 435 -16.76 -29.09 15.73
C GLU A 435 -17.44 -30.39 15.25
N GLU A 436 -16.81 -31.12 14.31
CA GLU A 436 -17.26 -32.44 13.87
C GLU A 436 -17.23 -33.46 15.02
N GLY A 437 -16.21 -33.39 15.88
CA GLY A 437 -16.08 -34.19 17.09
C GLY A 437 -17.24 -33.95 18.07
N VAL A 438 -17.58 -32.68 18.34
CA VAL A 438 -18.73 -32.29 19.18
C VAL A 438 -20.05 -32.79 18.56
N SER A 439 -20.24 -32.59 17.26
CA SER A 439 -21.44 -33.08 16.55
C SER A 439 -21.60 -34.59 16.66
N THR A 440 -20.49 -35.32 16.51
CA THR A 440 -20.45 -36.79 16.63
C THR A 440 -20.74 -37.23 18.05
N ALA A 441 -20.16 -36.57 19.05
CA ALA A 441 -20.41 -36.86 20.46
C ALA A 441 -21.91 -36.71 20.81
N ASN A 442 -22.53 -35.60 20.39
CA ASN A 442 -23.96 -35.35 20.63
C ASN A 442 -24.84 -36.42 19.98
N ARG A 443 -24.55 -36.80 18.72
CA ARG A 443 -25.29 -37.87 18.04
C ARG A 443 -25.16 -39.23 18.75
N LEU A 444 -23.97 -39.51 19.29
CA LEU A 444 -23.75 -40.72 20.09
C LEU A 444 -24.49 -40.66 21.42
N ILE A 445 -24.55 -39.50 22.09
CA ILE A 445 -25.37 -39.31 23.30
C ILE A 445 -26.82 -39.64 23.00
N ASP A 446 -27.39 -39.06 21.92
CA ASP A 446 -28.76 -39.33 21.52
C ASP A 446 -29.01 -40.83 21.26
N LYS A 447 -28.04 -41.51 20.64
CA LYS A 447 -28.11 -42.95 20.40
C LYS A 447 -28.09 -43.74 21.72
N VAL A 448 -27.15 -43.46 22.62
CA VAL A 448 -27.06 -44.15 23.92
C VAL A 448 -28.33 -43.92 24.76
N GLU A 449 -28.88 -42.71 24.75
CA GLU A 449 -30.13 -42.42 25.44
C GLU A 449 -31.33 -43.18 24.84
N ASN A 450 -31.39 -43.36 23.52
CA ASN A 450 -32.38 -44.25 22.89
C ASN A 450 -32.21 -45.70 23.34
N ASP A 451 -30.97 -46.23 23.30
CA ASP A 451 -30.69 -47.61 23.69
C ASP A 451 -31.12 -47.88 25.15
N VAL A 452 -30.92 -46.90 26.04
CA VAL A 452 -31.38 -46.92 27.45
C VAL A 452 -32.91 -46.93 27.55
N LEU A 453 -33.61 -46.11 26.77
CA LEU A 453 -35.07 -46.07 26.73
C LEU A 453 -35.67 -47.38 26.18
N ASP A 454 -35.05 -47.96 25.16
CA ASP A 454 -35.44 -49.25 24.59
C ASP A 454 -35.26 -50.38 25.62
N GLU A 455 -34.15 -50.40 26.37
CA GLU A 455 -33.94 -51.38 27.44
C GLU A 455 -34.98 -51.26 28.58
N ALA A 456 -35.39 -50.02 28.90
CA ALA A 456 -36.48 -49.77 29.84
C ALA A 456 -37.83 -50.27 29.31
N ALA A 457 -38.14 -50.03 28.03
CA ALA A 457 -39.35 -50.54 27.39
C ALA A 457 -39.38 -52.08 27.32
N GLU A 458 -38.24 -52.72 27.05
CA GLU A 458 -38.08 -54.16 27.11
C GLU A 458 -38.29 -54.71 28.53
N ALA A 459 -37.79 -54.02 29.57
CA ALA A 459 -38.04 -54.40 30.96
C ALA A 459 -39.55 -54.35 31.31
N ILE A 460 -40.25 -53.30 30.89
CA ILE A 460 -41.71 -53.20 31.03
C ILE A 460 -42.43 -54.34 30.30
N THR A 461 -41.98 -54.68 29.08
CA THR A 461 -42.57 -55.75 28.28
C THR A 461 -42.34 -57.12 28.90
N ARG A 462 -41.12 -57.40 29.39
CA ARG A 462 -40.77 -58.61 30.15
C ARG A 462 -41.59 -58.72 31.43
N GLY A 463 -41.78 -57.61 32.14
CA GLY A 463 -42.65 -57.56 33.32
C GLY A 463 -44.08 -57.97 33.00
N GLY A 464 -44.67 -57.40 31.94
CA GLY A 464 -46.01 -57.75 31.48
C GLY A 464 -46.15 -59.23 31.07
N ALA A 465 -45.17 -59.78 30.36
CA ALA A 465 -45.15 -61.20 30.01
C ALA A 465 -45.07 -62.10 31.26
N ALA A 466 -44.26 -61.73 32.26
CA ALA A 466 -44.16 -62.45 33.52
C ALA A 466 -45.47 -62.43 34.33
N VAL A 467 -46.23 -61.33 34.29
CA VAL A 467 -47.59 -61.27 34.87
C VAL A 467 -48.52 -62.28 34.20
N ASN A 468 -48.55 -62.31 32.86
CA ASN A 468 -49.38 -63.26 32.10
C ASN A 468 -49.03 -64.73 32.42
N ASP A 469 -47.75 -65.02 32.65
CA ASP A 469 -47.25 -66.33 33.04
C ASP A 469 -47.43 -66.64 34.54
N LYS A 470 -48.05 -65.73 35.32
CA LYS A 470 -48.23 -65.80 36.78
C LYS A 470 -46.90 -65.85 37.56
N ARG A 471 -45.81 -65.37 36.97
CA ARG A 471 -44.49 -65.22 37.60
C ARG A 471 -44.35 -63.81 38.21
N PHE A 472 -45.17 -63.52 39.21
CA PHE A 472 -45.34 -62.16 39.74
C PHE A 472 -44.05 -61.54 40.34
N GLU A 473 -43.18 -62.32 41.00
CA GLU A 473 -41.91 -61.78 41.53
C GLU A 473 -40.98 -61.31 40.40
N ALA A 474 -40.86 -62.09 39.33
CA ALA A 474 -40.09 -61.69 38.15
C ALA A 474 -40.69 -60.46 37.45
N ALA A 475 -42.02 -60.29 37.51
CA ALA A 475 -42.68 -59.09 37.00
C ALA A 475 -42.35 -57.85 37.85
N PHE A 476 -42.39 -57.97 39.17
CA PHE A 476 -42.04 -56.89 40.09
C PHE A 476 -40.60 -56.43 39.93
N ASP A 477 -39.66 -57.37 39.82
CA ASP A 477 -38.25 -57.05 39.59
C ASP A 477 -38.04 -56.33 38.25
N ALA A 478 -38.73 -56.78 37.19
CA ALA A 478 -38.65 -56.18 35.87
C ALA A 478 -39.26 -54.76 35.80
N PHE A 479 -40.33 -54.48 36.55
CA PHE A 479 -40.88 -53.11 36.62
C PHE A 479 -40.04 -52.19 37.50
N ARG A 480 -39.52 -52.67 38.62
CA ARG A 480 -38.64 -51.88 39.50
C ARG A 480 -37.30 -51.53 38.85
N SER A 481 -36.77 -52.41 37.99
CA SER A 481 -35.51 -52.15 37.30
C SER A 481 -35.59 -51.00 36.29
N VAL A 482 -36.77 -50.61 35.83
CA VAL A 482 -36.99 -49.51 34.87
C VAL A 482 -36.42 -48.19 35.40
N GLU A 483 -36.67 -47.86 36.67
CA GLU A 483 -36.17 -46.61 37.27
C GLU A 483 -34.65 -46.61 37.35
N SER A 484 -34.04 -47.76 37.66
CA SER A 484 -32.59 -47.92 37.69
C SER A 484 -31.95 -47.87 36.30
N ILE A 485 -32.58 -48.46 35.28
CA ILE A 485 -32.11 -48.38 33.88
C ILE A 485 -32.12 -46.92 33.40
N LEU A 486 -33.17 -46.17 33.72
CA LEU A 486 -33.37 -44.78 33.28
C LEU A 486 -32.62 -43.74 34.13
N GLU A 487 -31.89 -44.16 35.18
CA GLU A 487 -31.19 -43.24 36.09
C GLU A 487 -30.23 -42.31 35.35
N VAL A 488 -29.60 -42.82 34.28
CA VAL A 488 -28.57 -42.12 33.50
C VAL A 488 -29.10 -40.97 32.62
N ILE A 489 -30.40 -40.96 32.31
CA ILE A 489 -31.05 -39.90 31.53
C ILE A 489 -31.53 -38.81 32.50
N PRO A 490 -31.23 -37.52 32.28
CA PRO A 490 -31.73 -36.44 33.14
C PRO A 490 -33.27 -36.37 33.18
N SER A 491 -33.84 -36.16 34.36
CA SER A 491 -35.29 -36.05 34.55
C SER A 491 -35.84 -34.64 34.24
N ASP A 492 -35.37 -34.02 33.15
CA ASP A 492 -35.80 -32.66 32.76
C ASP A 492 -37.06 -32.71 31.89
N PRO A 493 -38.23 -32.29 32.40
CA PRO A 493 -39.49 -32.34 31.66
C PRO A 493 -39.55 -31.35 30.49
N SER A 494 -38.58 -30.45 30.35
CA SER A 494 -38.48 -29.54 29.19
C SER A 494 -37.90 -30.24 27.95
N THR A 495 -37.19 -31.35 28.13
CA THR A 495 -36.55 -32.13 27.05
C THR A 495 -37.43 -33.29 26.61
N THR A 496 -37.37 -33.69 25.33
CA THR A 496 -38.10 -34.85 24.81
C THR A 496 -37.75 -36.13 25.59
N ARG A 497 -36.46 -36.35 25.85
CA ARG A 497 -35.95 -37.53 26.57
C ARG A 497 -36.35 -37.56 28.03
N GLY A 498 -36.32 -36.42 28.71
CA GLY A 498 -36.80 -36.35 30.09
C GLY A 498 -38.30 -36.62 30.20
N LYS A 499 -39.11 -36.20 29.22
CA LYS A 499 -40.54 -36.58 29.15
C LYS A 499 -40.73 -38.08 28.94
N GLU A 500 -40.02 -38.68 27.99
CA GLU A 500 -40.07 -40.12 27.72
C GLU A 500 -39.65 -40.94 28.95
N LYS A 501 -38.56 -40.54 29.63
CA LYS A 501 -38.14 -41.13 30.91
C LYS A 501 -39.28 -41.12 31.94
N LEU A 502 -39.88 -39.95 32.18
CA LEU A 502 -40.96 -39.82 33.17
C LEU A 502 -42.17 -40.69 32.80
N GLN A 503 -42.51 -40.76 31.51
CA GLN A 503 -43.61 -41.59 31.02
C GLN A 503 -43.35 -43.08 31.21
N TYR A 504 -42.12 -43.56 30.97
CA TYR A 504 -41.76 -44.96 31.19
C TYR A 504 -41.78 -45.31 32.69
N ILE A 505 -41.28 -44.43 33.56
CA ILE A 505 -41.35 -44.62 35.02
C ILE A 505 -42.82 -44.68 35.47
N GLU A 506 -43.66 -43.76 35.00
CA GLU A 506 -45.09 -43.76 35.32
C GLU A 506 -45.77 -45.06 34.85
N THR A 507 -45.51 -45.47 33.61
CA THR A 507 -46.08 -46.70 33.03
C THR A 507 -45.63 -47.95 33.80
N ALA A 508 -44.35 -48.02 34.19
CA ALA A 508 -43.82 -49.13 34.99
C ALA A 508 -44.48 -49.19 36.37
N ASN A 509 -44.64 -48.04 37.04
CA ASN A 509 -45.31 -47.95 38.34
C ASN A 509 -46.79 -48.31 38.28
N GLN A 510 -47.50 -47.89 37.23
CA GLN A 510 -48.90 -48.28 37.00
C GLN A 510 -49.02 -49.80 36.83
N LYS A 511 -48.19 -50.40 35.94
CA LYS A 511 -48.20 -51.85 35.70
C LYS A 511 -47.74 -52.66 36.91
N TYR A 512 -46.82 -52.13 37.72
CA TYR A 512 -46.45 -52.72 39.00
C TYR A 512 -47.66 -52.82 39.94
N GLY A 513 -48.43 -51.75 40.07
CA GLY A 513 -49.65 -51.72 40.87
C GLY A 513 -50.76 -52.64 40.33
N ASP A 514 -50.89 -52.79 39.01
CA ASP A 514 -51.79 -53.77 38.38
C ASP A 514 -51.38 -55.20 38.71
N ALA A 515 -50.09 -55.52 38.58
CA ALA A 515 -49.54 -56.84 38.88
C ALA A 515 -49.74 -57.24 40.36
N GLU A 516 -49.62 -56.29 41.30
CA GLU A 516 -49.93 -56.54 42.72
C GLU A 516 -51.40 -56.92 42.95
N ARG A 517 -52.33 -56.24 42.27
CA ARG A 517 -53.76 -56.56 42.34
C ARG A 517 -54.03 -57.94 41.78
N GLU A 518 -53.45 -58.26 40.63
CA GLU A 518 -53.64 -59.54 39.96
C GLU A 518 -53.08 -60.72 40.77
N LYS A 519 -51.90 -60.54 41.39
CA LYS A 519 -51.32 -61.50 42.34
C LYS A 519 -52.28 -61.80 43.49
N LYS A 520 -52.82 -60.76 44.14
CA LYS A 520 -53.78 -60.93 45.26
C LYS A 520 -55.03 -61.69 44.83
N ILE A 521 -55.58 -61.39 43.64
CA ILE A 521 -56.74 -62.09 43.08
C ILE A 521 -56.41 -63.56 42.80
N TRP A 522 -55.23 -63.83 42.23
CA TRP A 522 -54.78 -65.18 41.93
C TRP A 522 -54.55 -66.02 43.19
N GLU A 523 -53.91 -65.47 44.21
CA GLU A 523 -53.68 -66.11 45.52
C GLU A 523 -55.01 -66.42 46.23
N GLN A 524 -55.97 -65.50 46.21
CA GLN A 524 -57.31 -65.73 46.76
C GLN A 524 -58.05 -66.86 46.03
N LYS A 525 -57.95 -66.93 44.69
CA LYS A 525 -58.55 -68.02 43.90
C LYS A 525 -57.88 -69.36 44.15
N GLN A 526 -56.56 -69.41 44.32
CA GLN A 526 -55.83 -70.62 44.71
C GLN A 526 -56.26 -71.10 46.09
N LYS A 527 -56.41 -70.18 47.05
CA LYS A 527 -56.88 -70.50 48.41
C LYS A 527 -58.32 -71.04 48.41
N GLN A 528 -59.23 -70.41 47.65
CA GLN A 528 -60.61 -70.89 47.47
C GLN A 528 -60.68 -72.25 46.75
N GLN A 529 -59.80 -72.53 45.79
CA GLN A 529 -59.71 -73.85 45.15
C GLN A 529 -59.17 -74.91 46.10
N GLN A 530 -58.20 -74.58 46.95
CA GLN A 530 -57.69 -75.50 47.98
C GLN A 530 -58.73 -75.77 49.06
N GLU A 531 -59.49 -74.75 49.50
CA GLU A 531 -60.61 -74.90 50.45
C GLU A 531 -61.75 -75.74 49.85
N ALA A 532 -62.10 -75.54 48.57
CA ALA A 532 -63.11 -76.35 47.87
C ALA A 532 -62.68 -77.80 47.57
N LEU A 533 -61.37 -78.07 47.51
CA LEU A 533 -60.82 -79.43 47.40
C LEU A 533 -60.70 -80.11 48.78
N ALA A 534 -60.51 -79.34 49.86
CA ALA A 534 -60.51 -79.83 51.23
C ALA A 534 -61.92 -80.19 51.74
N ASP A 535 -62.97 -79.51 51.27
CA ASP A 535 -64.38 -79.84 51.58
C ASP A 535 -64.94 -81.05 50.80
N ARG A 536 -64.15 -81.65 49.89
CA ARG A 536 -64.52 -82.84 49.08
C ARG A 536 -63.71 -84.11 49.42
N GLY A 537 -62.79 -84.03 50.37
CA GLY A 537 -62.13 -85.20 50.99
C GLY A 537 -62.71 -85.43 52.37
#